data_AF-A0A965XYW8-F1
#
_entry.id   AF-A0A965XYW8-F1
#
_cell.length_a   1.000
_cell.length_b   1.000
_cell.length_c   1.000
_cell.angle_alpha   90.00
_cell.angle_beta   90.00
_cell.angle_gamma   90.00
#
_symmetry.space_group_name_H-M   'P 1'
#
loop_
_entity.id
_entity.type
_entity.pdbx_description
1 polymer ?
#
loop_
_entity_poly.entity_id
_entity_poly.type
_entity_poly.pdbx_seq_one_letter_code
_entity_poly.pdbx_strand_id
1 'polypeptide(L)' 'VWEIFSVDVTSVDSYYIETRFSDDQAWLDFIKTIQDRSMHDTSVELSAGDQVLTLSTCTYEFDNARFAVHARRVSQP' A
#
# COMPACT_ATOMS: atom_id res chain seq x y z
N VAL A 1 -15.07 4.48 5.63
CA VAL A 1 -13.92 5.25 6.17
C VAL A 1 -12.64 4.62 5.63
N TRP A 2 -11.52 5.34 5.58
CA TRP A 2 -10.22 4.79 5.16
C TRP A 2 -9.24 4.84 6.32
N GLU A 3 -8.51 3.75 6.54
CA GLU A 3 -7.52 3.61 7.61
C GLU A 3 -6.14 3.37 6.98
N ILE A 4 -5.18 4.25 7.25
CA ILE A 4 -3.83 4.19 6.69
C ILE A 4 -3.06 3.04 7.35
N PHE A 5 -2.45 2.18 6.53
CA PHE A 5 -1.62 1.08 7.03
C PHE A 5 -0.15 1.15 6.55
N SER A 6 0.14 1.86 5.47
CA SER A 6 1.51 2.03 4.96
C SER A 6 1.76 3.42 4.38
N VAL A 7 2.97 3.91 4.61
CA VAL A 7 3.50 5.17 4.06
C VAL A 7 4.97 4.96 3.70
N ASP A 8 5.35 5.14 2.44
CA ASP A 8 6.73 4.96 1.98
C ASP A 8 7.17 5.94 0.88
N VAL A 9 8.48 6.03 0.68
CA VAL A 9 9.09 6.67 -0.49
C VAL A 9 9.69 5.57 -1.36
N THR A 10 9.26 5.53 -2.63
CA THR A 10 9.66 4.49 -3.59
C THR A 10 9.97 5.07 -4.97
N SER A 11 10.44 4.24 -5.90
CA SER A 11 10.68 4.62 -7.31
C SER A 11 9.46 4.33 -8.19
N VAL A 12 9.30 5.04 -9.31
CA VAL A 12 8.29 4.71 -10.35
C VAL A 12 8.38 3.28 -10.89
N ASP A 13 9.56 2.66 -10.84
CA ASP A 13 9.79 1.30 -11.34
C ASP A 13 9.34 0.22 -10.35
N SER A 14 8.84 0.61 -9.17
CA SER A 14 8.47 -0.34 -8.13
C SER A 14 7.07 -0.93 -8.31
N TYR A 15 6.91 -2.15 -7.82
CA TYR A 15 5.67 -2.92 -7.89
C TYR A 15 4.68 -2.51 -6.78
N TYR A 16 4.38 -1.21 -6.62
CA TYR A 16 3.48 -0.69 -5.55
C TYR A 16 2.08 -0.29 -6.05
N ILE A 17 1.86 -0.34 -7.37
CA ILE A 17 0.62 0.06 -8.04
C ILE A 17 -0.08 -1.11 -8.76
N GLU A 18 0.29 -2.35 -8.45
CA GLU A 18 -0.42 -3.51 -8.98
C GLU A 18 -1.89 -3.46 -8.55
N THR A 19 -2.79 -3.73 -9.49
CA THR A 19 -4.24 -3.67 -9.25
C THR A 19 -4.94 -4.98 -9.54
N ARG A 20 -4.24 -5.97 -10.10
CA ARG A 20 -4.79 -7.29 -10.45
C ARG A 20 -3.89 -8.39 -9.92
N PHE A 21 -4.51 -9.35 -9.26
CA PHE A 21 -3.84 -10.48 -8.62
C PHE A 21 -4.47 -11.78 -9.10
N SER A 22 -3.68 -12.85 -9.17
CA SER A 22 -4.15 -14.17 -9.61
C SER A 22 -5.10 -14.81 -8.61
N ASP A 23 -4.88 -14.53 -7.33
CA ASP A 23 -5.56 -15.13 -6.18
C ASP A 23 -5.32 -14.30 -4.92
N ASP A 24 -6.01 -14.69 -3.84
CA ASP A 24 -5.93 -14.05 -2.53
C ASP A 24 -4.53 -14.10 -1.91
N GLN A 25 -3.74 -15.14 -2.18
CA GLN A 25 -2.38 -15.26 -1.63
C GLN A 25 -1.44 -14.26 -2.29
N ALA A 26 -1.50 -14.12 -3.62
CA ALA A 26 -0.74 -13.13 -4.37
C ALA A 26 -1.09 -11.70 -3.91
N TRP A 27 -2.36 -11.44 -3.62
CA TRP A 27 -2.79 -10.16 -3.04
C TRP A 27 -2.23 -9.95 -1.63
N LEU A 28 -2.31 -10.96 -0.75
CA LEU A 28 -1.80 -10.91 0.63
C LEU A 28 -0.28 -10.71 0.68
N ASP A 29 0.47 -11.35 -0.22
CA ASP A 29 1.91 -11.19 -0.30
C ASP A 29 2.30 -9.78 -0.74
N PHE A 30 1.54 -9.21 -1.70
CA PHE A 30 1.73 -7.85 -2.19
C PHE A 30 1.48 -6.80 -1.09
N ILE A 31 0.30 -6.84 -0.44
CA ILE A 31 -0.05 -5.86 0.60
C ILE A 31 0.83 -5.98 1.85
N LYS A 32 1.26 -7.20 2.21
CA LYS A 32 2.24 -7.40 3.28
C LYS A 32 3.60 -6.81 2.93
N THR A 33 4.05 -7.00 1.69
CA THR A 33 5.29 -6.38 1.21
C THR A 33 5.24 -4.85 1.28
N ILE A 34 4.09 -4.25 0.97
CA ILE A 34 3.86 -2.79 1.11
C ILE A 34 3.86 -2.37 2.57
N GLN A 35 3.22 -3.13 3.45
CA GLN A 35 3.18 -2.84 4.88
C GLN A 35 4.58 -2.93 5.51
N ASP A 36 5.36 -3.97 5.17
CA ASP A 36 6.72 -4.18 5.67
C ASP A 36 7.71 -3.07 5.25
N ARG A 37 7.41 -2.35 4.16
CA ARG A 37 8.20 -1.19 3.68
C ARG A 37 7.81 0.13 4.33
N SER A 38 6.70 0.16 5.07
CA SER A 38 6.19 1.38 5.68
C SER A 38 7.23 2.00 6.60
N MET A 39 7.35 3.33 6.54
CA MET A 39 8.14 4.11 7.49
C MET A 39 7.56 4.09 8.91
N HIS A 40 6.31 3.63 9.06
CA HIS A 40 5.59 3.57 10.32
C HIS A 40 4.93 2.20 10.52
N ASP A 41 5.12 1.60 11.69
CA ASP A 41 4.29 0.48 12.15
C ASP A 41 2.93 1.01 12.59
N THR A 42 1.88 0.62 11.87
CA THR A 42 0.50 1.03 12.11
C THR A 42 -0.31 0.00 12.89
N SER A 43 0.23 -1.22 13.07
CA SER A 43 -0.45 -2.38 13.66
C SER A 43 -1.82 -2.71 13.02
N VAL A 44 -2.05 -2.27 11.78
CA VAL A 44 -3.28 -2.56 11.03
C VAL A 44 -3.20 -3.97 10.46
N GLU A 45 -4.12 -4.84 10.87
CA GLU A 45 -4.25 -6.18 10.29
C GLU A 45 -4.96 -6.12 8.93
N LEU A 46 -4.49 -6.89 7.95
CA LEU A 46 -5.06 -6.93 6.61
C LEU A 46 -5.51 -8.35 6.24
N SER A 47 -6.56 -8.44 5.44
CA SER A 47 -7.18 -9.69 5.00
C SER A 47 -7.51 -9.64 3.51
N ALA A 48 -7.57 -10.80 2.84
CA ALA A 48 -7.80 -10.88 1.39
C ALA A 48 -9.11 -10.22 0.90
N GLY A 49 -10.08 -10.00 1.80
CA GLY A 49 -11.32 -9.30 1.48
C GLY A 49 -11.23 -7.78 1.54
N ASP A 50 -10.12 -7.21 2.02
CA ASP A 50 -9.97 -5.78 2.17
C ASP A 50 -9.82 -5.09 0.81
N GLN A 51 -10.38 -3.88 0.74
CA GLN A 51 -10.16 -2.99 -0.40
C GLN A 51 -9.14 -1.94 -0.02
N VAL A 52 -8.12 -1.77 -0.86
CA VAL A 52 -7.03 -0.82 -0.63
C VAL A 52 -7.12 0.35 -1.60
N LEU A 53 -6.88 1.55 -1.08
CA LEU A 53 -6.65 2.77 -1.83
C LEU A 53 -5.16 3.12 -1.75
N THR A 54 -4.54 3.30 -2.92
CA THR A 54 -3.18 3.83 -3.04
C THR A 54 -3.24 5.27 -3.52
N LEU A 55 -2.63 6.18 -2.76
CA LEU A 55 -2.39 7.57 -3.15
C LEU A 55 -0.91 7.74 -3.44
N SER A 56 -0.56 8.28 -4.60
CA SER A 56 0.83 8.44 -5.02
C SER A 56 1.07 9.85 -5.55
N THR A 57 2.18 10.46 -5.15
CA THR A 57 2.65 11.75 -5.67
C THR A 57 4.12 11.70 -6.03
N CYS A 58 4.56 12.58 -6.93
CA CYS A 58 5.98 12.83 -7.14
C CYS A 58 6.61 13.46 -5.90
N THR A 59 7.88 13.18 -5.67
CA THR A 59 8.66 13.78 -4.59
C THR A 59 10.12 14.00 -5.02
N TYR A 60 10.89 14.77 -4.27
CA TYR A 60 12.22 15.28 -4.68
C TYR A 60 13.41 14.52 -4.03
N GLU A 61 13.14 13.41 -3.35
CA GLU A 61 14.10 12.63 -2.58
C GLU A 61 15.19 12.03 -3.47
N PHE A 62 14.83 11.64 -4.69
CA PHE A 62 15.73 11.20 -5.76
C PHE A 62 15.01 11.21 -7.12
N ASP A 63 15.74 10.98 -8.21
CA ASP A 63 15.16 10.93 -9.56
C ASP A 63 14.10 9.82 -9.67
N ASN A 64 12.93 10.16 -10.21
CA ASN A 64 11.75 9.28 -10.25
C ASN A 64 11.21 8.82 -8.88
N ALA A 65 11.47 9.55 -7.80
CA ALA A 65 10.88 9.26 -6.50
C ALA A 65 9.36 9.49 -6.49
N ARG A 66 8.68 8.67 -5.70
CA ARG A 66 7.25 8.70 -5.41
C ARG A 66 7.04 8.58 -3.91
N PHE A 67 6.12 9.39 -3.39
CA PHE A 67 5.62 9.25 -2.03
C PHE A 67 4.28 8.54 -2.11
N ALA A 68 4.17 7.37 -1.49
CA ALA A 68 2.99 6.52 -1.54
C ALA A 68 2.34 6.40 -0.15
N VAL A 69 1.01 6.45 -0.13
CA VAL A 69 0.18 6.19 1.05
C VAL A 69 -0.84 5.13 0.69
N HIS A 70 -0.95 4.10 1.53
CA HIS A 70 -1.89 3.01 1.35
C HIS A 70 -2.88 2.95 2.52
N ALA A 71 -4.17 2.85 2.19
CA ALA A 71 -5.24 2.79 3.19
C ALA A 71 -6.22 1.66 2.89
N ARG A 72 -6.67 0.94 3.91
CA ARG A 72 -7.74 -0.07 3.78
C ARG A 72 -9.10 0.59 3.98
N ARG A 73 -10.11 0.10 3.27
CA ARG A 73 -11.50 0.55 3.44
C ARG A 73 -12.10 -0.09 4.68
N VAL A 74 -12.44 0.73 5.66
CA VAL A 74 -13.22 0.31 6.82
C VAL A 74 -14.69 0.46 6.49
N SER A 75 -15.37 -0.68 6.33
CA SER A 75 -16.84 -0.75 6.30
C SER A 75 -17.35 -0.42 7.70
N GLN A 76 -18.16 0.64 7.82
CA GLN A 76 -18.89 0.86 9.06
C GLN A 76 -20.04 -0.16 9.14
N PRO A 77 -20.31 -0.74 10.32
CA PRO A 77 -21.52 -1.54 10.54
C PRO A 77 -22.79 -0.70 10.36
#